data_AF-A0A674JNU0-F1
#
_entry.id   AF-A0A674JNU0-F1
#
_cell.length_a   1.000
_cell.length_b   1.000
_cell.length_c   1.000
_cell.angle_alpha   90.00
_cell.angle_beta   90.00
_cell.angle_gamma   90.00
#
_symmetry.space_group_name_H-M   'P 1'
#
loop_
_entity.id
_entity.type
_entity.pdbx_description
1 polymer ?
#
loop_
_entity_poly.entity_id
_entity_poly.type
_entity_poly.pdbx_seq_one_letter_code
_entity_poly.pdbx_strand_id
1 'polypeptide(L)'
;MPMLHDEVYAKENKHCDCPKFPDNTLVLPPSEQNKRIVYTILELSPLLDSSNMTTDDWAKIARNIEKYYEQYDGFVILHGTDTMAYTASALSFMCENLGKTIILTGSQVPIYELRNDGRANLLGALLIAGQFVIPEVCLYFYHKLYRGNRVTKVDAGSFNAFSSPNLPPLANAEVDITVNWETVWRANTTKKFKVHTNMNRNVGLLRIFPGINAATVKAFLQPPMEGIVLETYGTGNAPNNREDLLDELKKATERKVVILNCTQCLRGSVAAVYATGQTLTSVGVIPGGDMTPEAALAKLSYTLSKSHLSWEEKKEMLSENLRGEMTVVPTGAKISLTDSKFIQVIAKSLSVSCKEELEAIRDALIPSLACAAAKIGDTDALKAIGEMGGNLSCEDYDGRTPLHIASSEGNLQLVEYLLKYGTTVYAKDMFGATPLKYAVKFRHIEVIQLLRETGAHLSSQELENIGTELCSLAANGDVEGLYAWYLAGANLEQTGYDGRTPLQIAEATGHVELLDFLSQLKIKQVMENEHSWKKSQF
;
A
#
# COMPACT_ATOMS: atom_id res chain seq x y z
N MET A 1 2.91 -17.87 -23.35
CA MET A 1 1.50 -17.52 -23.67
C MET A 1 1.48 -16.10 -24.20
N PRO A 2 1.05 -15.84 -25.46
CA PRO A 2 1.20 -14.52 -26.09
C PRO A 2 0.61 -13.35 -25.29
N MET A 3 -0.52 -13.58 -24.60
CA MET A 3 -1.14 -12.55 -23.75
C MET A 3 -0.30 -12.15 -22.53
N LEU A 4 0.65 -13.00 -22.10
CA LEU A 4 1.51 -12.78 -20.94
C LEU A 4 2.98 -12.52 -21.33
N HIS A 5 3.33 -12.68 -22.61
CA HIS A 5 4.68 -12.43 -23.10
C HIS A 5 4.68 -12.05 -24.59
N ASP A 6 5.10 -10.83 -24.89
CA ASP A 6 5.41 -10.33 -26.22
C ASP A 6 6.87 -10.70 -26.59
N GLU A 7 7.03 -11.84 -27.26
CA GLU A 7 8.35 -12.35 -27.67
C GLU A 7 9.05 -11.47 -28.70
N VAL A 8 8.30 -10.77 -29.56
CA VAL A 8 8.85 -9.92 -30.62
C VAL A 8 9.51 -8.71 -29.98
N TYR A 9 8.75 -7.99 -29.16
CA TYR A 9 9.28 -6.85 -28.41
C TYR A 9 10.47 -7.24 -27.54
N ALA A 10 10.38 -8.39 -26.84
CA ALA A 10 11.47 -8.86 -26.01
C ALA A 10 12.75 -9.17 -26.82
N LYS A 11 12.66 -9.73 -28.04
CA LYS A 11 13.82 -9.99 -28.90
C LYS A 11 14.44 -8.71 -29.46
N GLU A 12 13.60 -7.78 -29.93
CA GLU A 12 14.05 -6.51 -30.50
C GLU A 12 14.77 -5.64 -29.45
N ASN A 13 14.30 -5.68 -28.20
CA ASN A 13 14.85 -4.89 -27.10
C ASN A 13 15.90 -5.66 -26.27
N LYS A 14 16.24 -6.90 -26.65
CA LYS A 14 17.35 -7.69 -26.08
C LYS A 14 18.73 -7.31 -26.63
N HIS A 15 18.81 -6.60 -27.75
CA HIS A 15 20.07 -6.27 -28.45
C HIS A 15 20.63 -4.87 -28.17
N CYS A 16 20.00 -4.07 -27.32
CA CYS A 16 20.66 -2.92 -26.71
C CYS A 16 21.48 -3.46 -25.54
N ASP A 17 22.81 -3.43 -25.60
CA ASP A 17 23.78 -3.84 -24.57
C ASP A 17 23.50 -3.18 -23.21
N CYS A 18 22.44 -3.64 -22.54
CA CYS A 18 22.01 -3.20 -21.24
C CYS A 18 21.92 -4.45 -20.38
N PRO A 19 22.69 -4.56 -19.28
CA PRO A 19 22.74 -5.74 -18.42
C PRO A 19 21.46 -5.93 -17.58
N LYS A 20 20.29 -5.53 -18.07
CA LYS A 20 19.20 -4.97 -17.26
C LYS A 20 18.05 -5.90 -16.88
N PHE A 21 17.90 -7.08 -17.48
CA PHE A 21 16.78 -7.96 -17.16
C PHE A 21 17.25 -9.37 -16.80
N PRO A 22 16.95 -9.87 -15.59
CA PRO A 22 17.14 -11.27 -15.25
C PRO A 22 16.52 -12.18 -16.33
N ASP A 23 17.06 -13.38 -16.51
CA ASP A 23 16.56 -14.35 -17.52
C ASP A 23 15.05 -14.65 -17.37
N ASN A 24 14.49 -14.39 -16.18
CA ASN A 24 13.09 -14.62 -15.82
C ASN A 24 12.18 -13.39 -16.02
N THR A 25 12.62 -12.39 -16.77
CA THR A 25 11.81 -11.20 -17.09
C THR A 25 10.92 -11.43 -18.31
N LEU A 26 9.66 -11.06 -18.17
CA LEU A 26 8.62 -11.12 -19.19
C LEU A 26 8.04 -9.73 -19.42
N VAL A 27 7.47 -9.53 -20.60
CA VAL A 27 6.88 -8.24 -21.03
C VAL A 27 5.50 -8.51 -21.58
N LEU A 28 4.49 -7.82 -21.06
CA LEU A 28 3.14 -7.88 -21.61
C LEU A 28 3.07 -7.18 -22.99
N PRO A 29 2.12 -7.59 -23.85
CA PRO A 29 1.70 -6.78 -24.99
C PRO A 29 1.33 -5.35 -24.56
N PRO A 30 1.40 -4.37 -25.47
CA PRO A 30 1.06 -2.98 -25.13
C PRO A 30 -0.41 -2.87 -24.73
N SER A 31 -0.69 -2.06 -23.71
CA SER A 31 -2.06 -1.68 -23.37
C SER A 31 -2.64 -0.70 -24.40
N GLU A 32 -3.94 -0.39 -24.29
CA GLU A 32 -4.59 0.62 -25.14
C GLU A 32 -3.92 2.01 -25.04
N GLN A 33 -3.33 2.31 -23.88
CA GLN A 33 -2.56 3.54 -23.64
C GLN A 33 -1.10 3.42 -24.12
N ASN A 34 -0.76 2.38 -24.87
CA ASN A 34 0.59 2.05 -25.34
C ASN A 34 1.63 1.91 -24.22
N LYS A 35 1.18 1.66 -22.98
CA LYS A 35 2.06 1.36 -21.83
C LYS A 35 2.40 -0.12 -21.83
N ARG A 36 3.66 -0.46 -21.55
CA ARG A 36 4.13 -1.85 -21.42
C ARG A 36 4.45 -2.17 -19.97
N ILE A 37 4.04 -3.35 -19.55
CA ILE A 37 4.32 -3.87 -18.21
C ILE A 37 5.42 -4.92 -18.34
N VAL A 38 6.56 -4.63 -17.71
CA VAL A 38 7.69 -5.55 -17.60
C VAL A 38 7.66 -6.13 -16.20
N TYR A 39 7.64 -7.46 -16.08
CA TYR A 39 7.55 -8.15 -14.80
C TYR A 39 8.56 -9.28 -14.73
N THR A 40 9.03 -9.58 -13.51
CA THR A 40 10.00 -10.67 -13.27
C THR A 40 9.37 -11.69 -12.35
N ILE A 41 9.59 -12.97 -12.66
CA ILE A 41 9.06 -14.07 -11.83
C ILE A 41 10.10 -14.44 -10.77
N LEU A 42 9.70 -14.31 -9.51
CA LEU A 42 10.42 -14.86 -8.35
C LEU A 42 9.65 -16.08 -7.82
N GLU A 43 10.16 -17.27 -8.08
CA GLU A 43 9.59 -18.50 -7.56
C GLU A 43 10.14 -18.79 -6.16
N LEU A 44 9.25 -18.87 -5.15
CA LEU A 44 9.62 -19.25 -3.80
C LEU A 44 9.77 -20.77 -3.71
N SER A 45 10.77 -21.23 -2.96
CA SER A 45 11.02 -22.65 -2.75
C SER A 45 10.96 -23.01 -1.25
N PRO A 46 10.22 -24.06 -0.86
CA PRO A 46 9.31 -24.85 -1.71
C PRO A 46 8.04 -24.07 -2.09
N LEU A 47 7.37 -24.50 -3.16
CA LEU A 47 5.98 -24.10 -3.43
C LEU A 47 5.07 -24.73 -2.38
N LEU A 48 4.09 -23.97 -1.91
CA LEU A 48 3.21 -24.36 -0.82
C LEU A 48 1.75 -24.39 -1.26
N ASP A 49 1.04 -25.42 -0.79
CA ASP A 49 -0.41 -25.32 -0.65
C ASP A 49 -0.71 -24.31 0.47
N SER A 50 -1.64 -23.40 0.20
CA SER A 50 -1.96 -22.31 1.13
C SER A 50 -2.46 -22.79 2.49
N SER A 51 -3.04 -23.99 2.59
CA SER A 51 -3.43 -24.61 3.86
C SER A 51 -2.26 -24.93 4.79
N ASN A 52 -1.05 -25.05 4.25
CA ASN A 52 0.18 -25.32 5.02
C ASN A 52 0.95 -24.04 5.37
N MET A 53 0.45 -22.86 4.98
CA MET A 53 1.15 -21.60 5.22
C MET A 53 1.02 -21.15 6.67
N THR A 54 2.11 -20.55 7.17
CA THR A 54 2.22 -20.05 8.53
C THR A 54 2.64 -18.57 8.55
N THR A 55 2.72 -17.99 9.76
CA THR A 55 3.24 -16.64 9.94
C THR A 55 4.67 -16.46 9.43
N ASP A 56 5.48 -17.53 9.40
CA ASP A 56 6.84 -17.49 8.84
C ASP A 56 6.83 -17.31 7.32
N ASP A 57 5.87 -17.93 6.63
CA ASP A 57 5.75 -17.85 5.18
C ASP A 57 5.26 -16.47 4.76
N TRP A 58 4.33 -15.88 5.51
CA TRP A 58 3.96 -14.48 5.36
C TRP A 58 5.16 -13.54 5.55
N ALA A 59 5.99 -13.79 6.57
CA ALA A 59 7.22 -13.03 6.80
C ALA A 59 8.23 -13.15 5.65
N LYS A 60 8.37 -14.34 5.04
CA LYS A 60 9.21 -14.53 3.84
C LYS A 60 8.71 -13.69 2.67
N ILE A 61 7.41 -13.66 2.42
CA ILE A 61 6.81 -12.84 1.36
C ILE A 61 7.10 -11.35 1.63
N ALA A 62 6.83 -10.88 2.86
CA ALA A 62 7.03 -9.50 3.24
C ALA A 62 8.49 -9.05 3.12
N ARG A 63 9.47 -9.88 3.52
CA ARG A 63 10.91 -9.57 3.36
C ARG A 63 11.33 -9.49 1.91
N ASN A 64 10.77 -10.33 1.03
CA ASN A 64 11.05 -10.23 -0.41
C ASN A 64 10.50 -8.92 -0.99
N ILE A 65 9.29 -8.52 -0.59
CA ILE A 65 8.73 -7.21 -0.97
C ILE A 65 9.65 -6.08 -0.50
N GLU A 66 10.10 -6.10 0.75
CA GLU A 66 11.05 -5.10 1.28
C GLU A 66 12.35 -5.04 0.48
N LYS A 67 12.95 -6.20 0.20
CA LYS A 67 14.20 -6.30 -0.55
C LYS A 67 14.11 -5.69 -1.95
N TYR A 68 12.97 -5.88 -2.63
CA TYR A 68 12.75 -5.45 -4.00
C TYR A 68 11.91 -4.17 -4.11
N TYR A 69 11.59 -3.53 -2.98
CA TYR A 69 10.65 -2.41 -2.92
C TYR A 69 11.10 -1.22 -3.77
N GLU A 70 12.40 -0.91 -3.83
CA GLU A 70 12.91 0.21 -4.61
C GLU A 70 13.08 -0.12 -6.12
N GLN A 71 13.07 -1.40 -6.49
CA GLN A 71 13.35 -1.86 -7.85
C GLN A 71 12.08 -1.99 -8.72
N TYR A 72 10.92 -2.23 -8.10
CA TYR A 72 9.67 -2.51 -8.79
C TYR A 72 8.56 -1.52 -8.40
N ASP A 73 7.68 -1.20 -9.33
CA ASP A 73 6.58 -0.26 -9.13
C ASP A 73 5.38 -0.87 -8.39
N GLY A 74 5.24 -2.19 -8.43
CA GLY A 74 4.18 -2.95 -7.78
C GLY A 74 4.51 -4.43 -7.67
N PHE A 75 3.69 -5.17 -6.92
CA PHE A 75 3.92 -6.58 -6.61
C PHE A 75 2.66 -7.40 -6.88
N VAL A 76 2.82 -8.54 -7.54
CA VAL A 76 1.76 -9.56 -7.68
C VAL A 76 2.23 -10.83 -6.99
N ILE A 77 1.40 -11.36 -6.09
CA ILE A 77 1.69 -12.55 -5.29
C ILE A 77 0.72 -13.64 -5.73
N LEU A 78 1.25 -14.68 -6.38
CA LEU A 78 0.49 -15.89 -6.68
C LEU A 78 0.34 -16.73 -5.41
N HIS A 79 -0.90 -17.02 -5.03
CA HIS A 79 -1.22 -17.66 -3.77
C HIS A 79 -2.38 -18.66 -3.93
N GLY A 80 -2.37 -19.74 -3.15
CA GLY A 80 -3.50 -20.67 -3.08
C GLY A 80 -4.75 -20.02 -2.47
N THR A 81 -5.95 -20.42 -2.88
CA THR A 81 -7.16 -19.67 -2.51
C THR A 81 -7.60 -19.89 -1.05
N ASP A 82 -7.23 -21.02 -0.42
CA ASP A 82 -7.81 -21.42 0.87
C ASP A 82 -7.49 -20.48 2.04
N THR A 83 -6.26 -19.97 2.09
CA THR A 83 -5.84 -19.03 3.16
C THR A 83 -5.46 -17.64 2.61
N MET A 84 -5.80 -17.34 1.35
CA MET A 84 -5.43 -16.08 0.69
C MET A 84 -5.91 -14.84 1.47
N ALA A 85 -7.12 -14.90 2.05
CA ALA A 85 -7.67 -13.82 2.88
C ALA A 85 -6.86 -13.58 4.15
N TYR A 86 -6.34 -14.64 4.79
CA TYR A 86 -5.45 -14.53 5.94
C TYR A 86 -4.11 -13.91 5.55
N THR A 87 -3.50 -14.36 4.45
CA THR A 87 -2.23 -13.79 3.97
C THR A 87 -2.39 -12.33 3.55
N ALA A 88 -3.48 -11.98 2.85
CA ALA A 88 -3.77 -10.60 2.47
C ALA A 88 -3.95 -9.69 3.70
N SER A 89 -4.66 -10.20 4.72
CA SER A 89 -4.83 -9.50 6.00
C SER A 89 -3.51 -9.34 6.74
N ALA A 90 -2.71 -10.40 6.86
CA ALA A 90 -1.41 -10.36 7.53
C ALA A 90 -0.45 -9.37 6.86
N LEU A 91 -0.29 -9.46 5.53
CA LEU A 91 0.58 -8.56 4.77
C LEU A 91 0.13 -7.10 4.89
N SER A 92 -1.18 -6.83 4.96
CA SER A 92 -1.71 -5.48 5.18
C SER A 92 -1.19 -4.84 6.47
N PHE A 93 -1.02 -5.63 7.55
CA PHE A 93 -0.42 -5.14 8.79
C PHE A 93 1.11 -5.17 8.77
N MET A 94 1.73 -6.19 8.17
CA MET A 94 3.19 -6.31 8.06
C MET A 94 3.82 -5.18 7.23
N CYS A 95 3.17 -4.76 6.15
CA CYS A 95 3.62 -3.71 5.24
C CYS A 95 3.22 -2.32 5.75
N GLU A 96 3.98 -1.77 6.71
CA GLU A 96 3.73 -0.45 7.28
C GLU A 96 4.10 0.66 6.29
N ASN A 97 3.28 1.71 6.21
CA ASN A 97 3.47 2.87 5.33
C ASN A 97 3.65 2.46 3.86
N LEU A 98 2.87 1.48 3.42
CA LEU A 98 2.83 1.03 2.03
C LEU A 98 2.44 2.19 1.12
N GLY A 99 3.18 2.36 0.03
CA GLY A 99 2.92 3.38 -0.99
C GLY A 99 2.80 2.83 -2.42
N LYS A 100 2.98 1.51 -2.59
CA LYS A 100 2.92 0.79 -3.87
C LYS A 100 1.83 -0.28 -3.82
N THR A 101 1.39 -0.71 -4.99
CA THR A 101 0.33 -1.70 -5.13
C THR A 101 0.86 -3.11 -4.87
N ILE A 102 0.24 -3.84 -3.94
CA ILE A 102 0.51 -5.27 -3.72
C ILE A 102 -0.80 -6.03 -3.98
N ILE A 103 -0.79 -6.97 -4.93
CA ILE A 103 -2.00 -7.73 -5.29
C ILE A 103 -1.76 -9.21 -5.07
N LEU A 104 -2.56 -9.82 -4.20
CA LEU A 104 -2.68 -11.28 -4.13
C LEU A 104 -3.67 -11.75 -5.19
N THR A 105 -3.33 -12.82 -5.89
CA THR A 105 -4.23 -13.49 -6.81
C THR A 105 -3.93 -14.98 -6.89
N GLY A 106 -4.81 -15.74 -7.55
CA GLY A 106 -4.67 -17.18 -7.70
C GLY A 106 -5.70 -17.71 -8.68
N SER A 107 -6.05 -18.98 -8.53
CA SER A 107 -7.01 -19.65 -9.41
C SER A 107 -7.71 -20.80 -8.69
N GLN A 108 -8.95 -21.08 -9.07
CA GLN A 108 -9.60 -22.34 -8.71
C GLN A 108 -9.13 -23.51 -9.59
N VAL A 109 -8.78 -23.21 -10.84
CA VAL A 109 -8.29 -24.21 -11.80
C VAL A 109 -6.87 -23.86 -12.26
N PRO A 110 -5.91 -24.80 -12.28
CA PRO A 110 -4.54 -24.52 -12.67
C PRO A 110 -4.41 -23.86 -14.05
N ILE A 111 -3.45 -22.95 -14.19
CA ILE A 111 -3.29 -22.10 -15.39
C ILE A 111 -2.99 -22.88 -16.69
N TYR A 112 -2.45 -24.09 -16.57
CA TYR A 112 -2.13 -24.96 -17.70
C TYR A 112 -3.36 -25.70 -18.25
N GLU A 113 -4.46 -25.80 -17.50
CA GLU A 113 -5.68 -26.42 -18.00
C GLU A 113 -6.35 -25.57 -19.07
N LEU A 114 -7.13 -26.18 -19.98
CA LEU A 114 -7.74 -25.45 -21.08
C LEU A 114 -8.71 -24.36 -20.60
N ARG A 115 -9.66 -24.74 -19.72
CA ARG A 115 -10.64 -23.84 -19.12
C ARG A 115 -10.23 -23.54 -17.68
N ASN A 116 -9.67 -22.35 -17.46
CA ASN A 116 -9.26 -21.90 -16.14
C ASN A 116 -9.52 -20.41 -15.95
N ASP A 117 -9.56 -19.99 -14.69
CA ASP A 117 -9.65 -18.60 -14.24
C ASP A 117 -8.26 -17.97 -14.01
N GLY A 118 -7.22 -18.77 -13.80
CA GLY A 118 -5.86 -18.29 -13.48
C GLY A 118 -5.24 -17.37 -14.53
N ARG A 119 -5.52 -17.59 -15.82
CA ARG A 119 -5.05 -16.73 -16.91
C ARG A 119 -5.57 -15.29 -16.80
N ALA A 120 -6.88 -15.14 -16.60
CA ALA A 120 -7.53 -13.85 -16.49
C ALA A 120 -7.16 -13.14 -15.18
N ASN A 121 -7.13 -13.91 -14.07
CA ASN A 121 -6.76 -13.41 -12.76
C ASN A 121 -5.33 -12.85 -12.73
N LEU A 122 -4.35 -13.60 -13.26
CA LEU A 122 -2.96 -13.14 -13.34
C LEU A 122 -2.81 -11.90 -14.24
N LEU A 123 -3.42 -11.92 -15.42
CA LEU A 123 -3.34 -10.78 -16.34
C LEU A 123 -3.94 -9.51 -15.72
N GLY A 124 -5.13 -9.60 -15.13
CA GLY A 124 -5.77 -8.45 -14.48
C GLY A 124 -4.97 -7.93 -13.29
N ALA A 125 -4.39 -8.80 -12.47
CA ALA A 125 -3.51 -8.40 -11.38
C ALA A 125 -2.26 -7.66 -11.88
N LEU A 126 -1.60 -8.15 -12.94
CA LEU A 126 -0.44 -7.48 -13.54
C LEU A 126 -0.81 -6.12 -14.13
N LEU A 127 -1.94 -6.03 -14.86
CA LEU A 127 -2.43 -4.78 -15.44
C LEU A 127 -2.69 -3.73 -14.35
N ILE A 128 -3.40 -4.11 -13.28
CA ILE A 128 -3.71 -3.18 -12.20
C ILE A 128 -2.43 -2.74 -11.47
N ALA A 129 -1.56 -3.69 -11.09
CA ALA A 129 -0.35 -3.39 -10.33
C ALA A 129 0.66 -2.55 -11.13
N GLY A 130 0.70 -2.70 -12.46
CA GLY A 130 1.64 -1.95 -13.32
C GLY A 130 1.11 -0.62 -13.84
N GLN A 131 -0.19 -0.33 -13.72
CA GLN A 131 -0.79 0.90 -14.25
C GLN A 131 -1.28 1.86 -13.15
N PHE A 132 -1.66 1.35 -11.99
CA PHE A 132 -2.23 2.16 -10.91
C PHE A 132 -1.40 2.07 -9.63
N VAL A 133 -1.28 3.20 -8.93
CA VAL A 133 -0.67 3.28 -7.60
C VAL A 133 -1.79 3.26 -6.55
N ILE A 134 -2.20 2.05 -6.17
CA ILE A 134 -3.18 1.78 -5.10
C ILE A 134 -2.35 1.28 -3.90
N PRO A 135 -2.03 2.13 -2.91
CA PRO A 135 -1.03 1.86 -1.87
C PRO A 135 -1.55 0.91 -0.77
N GLU A 136 -2.05 -0.24 -1.19
CA GLU A 136 -2.71 -1.23 -0.35
C GLU A 136 -2.26 -2.65 -0.71
N VAL A 137 -2.45 -3.54 0.27
CA VAL A 137 -2.48 -4.98 0.00
C VAL A 137 -3.89 -5.34 -0.45
N CYS A 138 -4.02 -5.77 -1.69
CA CYS A 138 -5.26 -6.07 -2.37
C CYS A 138 -5.38 -7.56 -2.69
N LEU A 139 -6.60 -7.98 -3.00
CA LEU A 139 -6.90 -9.29 -3.56
C LEU A 139 -7.66 -9.10 -4.86
N TYR A 140 -7.12 -9.62 -5.97
CA TYR A 140 -7.78 -9.57 -7.28
C TYR A 140 -8.30 -10.95 -7.67
N PHE A 141 -9.61 -11.03 -7.90
CA PHE A 141 -10.28 -12.25 -8.32
C PHE A 141 -11.57 -11.91 -9.06
N TYR A 142 -11.90 -12.67 -10.11
CA TYR A 142 -13.19 -12.55 -10.83
C TYR A 142 -13.53 -11.10 -11.20
N HIS A 143 -12.61 -10.44 -11.91
CA HIS A 143 -12.78 -9.07 -12.43
C HIS A 143 -12.92 -7.99 -11.35
N LYS A 144 -12.64 -8.30 -10.08
CA LYS A 144 -12.78 -7.36 -8.95
C LYS A 144 -11.49 -7.28 -8.16
N LEU A 145 -11.11 -6.06 -7.81
CA LEU A 145 -10.03 -5.77 -6.88
C LEU A 145 -10.64 -5.40 -5.53
N TYR A 146 -10.26 -6.12 -4.49
CA TYR A 146 -10.73 -5.88 -3.12
C TYR A 146 -9.58 -5.42 -2.23
N ARG A 147 -9.90 -4.66 -1.17
CA ARG A 147 -8.99 -4.44 -0.05
C ARG A 147 -8.72 -5.78 0.64
N GLY A 148 -7.46 -6.19 0.73
CA GLY A 148 -7.08 -7.54 1.17
C GLY A 148 -7.58 -7.89 2.58
N ASN A 149 -7.51 -6.95 3.52
CA ASN A 149 -7.98 -7.11 4.91
C ASN A 149 -9.51 -6.92 5.09
N ARG A 150 -10.28 -6.91 3.99
CA ARG A 150 -11.75 -6.89 4.00
C ARG A 150 -12.36 -8.12 3.32
N VAL A 151 -11.53 -9.02 2.82
CA VAL A 151 -11.98 -10.18 2.04
C VAL A 151 -12.12 -11.42 2.92
N THR A 152 -13.10 -12.24 2.59
CA THR A 152 -13.21 -13.63 3.05
C THR A 152 -13.55 -14.55 1.87
N LYS A 153 -13.14 -15.82 1.94
CA LYS A 153 -13.50 -16.84 0.93
C LYS A 153 -14.91 -17.35 1.21
N VAL A 154 -15.82 -17.18 0.25
CA VAL A 154 -17.25 -17.50 0.40
C VAL A 154 -17.70 -18.69 -0.42
N ASP A 155 -16.92 -19.10 -1.43
CA ASP A 155 -17.26 -20.22 -2.30
C ASP A 155 -16.01 -21.05 -2.63
N ALA A 156 -16.14 -22.37 -2.57
CA ALA A 156 -15.07 -23.32 -2.81
C ALA A 156 -15.01 -23.84 -4.26
N GLY A 157 -16.09 -23.72 -5.04
CA GLY A 157 -16.18 -24.25 -6.41
C GLY A 157 -16.40 -23.19 -7.49
N SER A 158 -16.88 -22.00 -7.13
CA SER A 158 -17.11 -20.90 -8.06
C SER A 158 -15.83 -20.12 -8.35
N PHE A 159 -15.71 -19.60 -9.58
CA PHE A 159 -14.69 -18.59 -9.92
C PHE A 159 -14.93 -17.27 -9.18
N ASN A 160 -16.15 -16.99 -8.72
CA ASN A 160 -16.42 -15.86 -7.82
C ASN A 160 -16.24 -16.29 -6.36
N ALA A 161 -15.01 -16.67 -6.00
CA ALA A 161 -14.68 -17.37 -4.75
C ALA A 161 -14.64 -16.47 -3.50
N PHE A 162 -14.43 -15.17 -3.68
CA PHE A 162 -14.15 -14.21 -2.62
C PHE A 162 -15.22 -13.12 -2.56
N SER A 163 -15.42 -12.58 -1.36
CA SER A 163 -16.31 -11.44 -1.13
C SER A 163 -15.70 -10.46 -0.15
N SER A 164 -16.01 -9.17 -0.32
CA SER A 164 -15.75 -8.11 0.64
C SER A 164 -17.11 -7.62 1.17
N PRO A 165 -17.61 -8.17 2.28
CA PRO A 165 -19.02 -8.02 2.66
C PRO A 165 -19.37 -6.63 3.22
N ASN A 166 -18.40 -5.95 3.84
CA ASN A 166 -18.60 -4.66 4.52
C ASN A 166 -17.92 -3.48 3.81
N LEU A 167 -17.22 -3.72 2.69
CA LEU A 167 -16.59 -2.67 1.88
C LEU A 167 -16.76 -2.99 0.39
N PRO A 168 -17.17 -2.04 -0.47
CA PRO A 168 -17.21 -2.27 -1.91
C PRO A 168 -15.82 -2.58 -2.49
N PRO A 169 -15.74 -3.21 -3.68
CA PRO A 169 -14.47 -3.37 -4.40
C PRO A 169 -13.75 -2.04 -4.61
N LEU A 170 -12.42 -2.05 -4.54
CA LEU A 170 -11.56 -0.92 -4.85
C LEU A 170 -11.51 -0.64 -6.35
N ALA A 171 -11.65 -1.67 -7.18
CA ALA A 171 -11.77 -1.51 -8.63
C ALA A 171 -12.61 -2.64 -9.24
N ASN A 172 -13.28 -2.33 -10.35
CA ASN A 172 -13.91 -3.31 -11.23
C ASN A 172 -13.19 -3.28 -12.58
N ALA A 173 -12.79 -4.45 -13.07
CA ALA A 173 -12.09 -4.65 -14.33
C ALA A 173 -13.04 -5.35 -15.33
N GLU A 174 -14.01 -4.58 -15.84
CA GLU A 174 -15.02 -5.05 -16.79
C GLU A 174 -14.56 -4.74 -18.23
N VAL A 175 -15.27 -3.87 -18.95
CA VAL A 175 -14.78 -3.32 -20.23
C VAL A 175 -13.55 -2.46 -19.97
N ASP A 176 -13.68 -1.53 -19.02
CA ASP A 176 -12.61 -0.69 -18.52
C ASP A 176 -12.25 -1.07 -17.07
N ILE A 177 -11.04 -0.68 -16.65
CA ILE A 177 -10.62 -0.79 -15.24
C ILE A 177 -10.99 0.53 -14.54
N THR A 178 -12.05 0.47 -13.73
CA THR A 178 -12.55 1.63 -12.98
C THR A 178 -12.16 1.49 -11.51
N VAL A 179 -11.32 2.41 -11.02
CA VAL A 179 -10.86 2.46 -9.62
C VAL A 179 -11.73 3.43 -8.81
N ASN A 180 -12.24 2.97 -7.68
CA ASN A 180 -12.95 3.79 -6.70
C ASN A 180 -11.95 4.47 -5.76
N TRP A 181 -11.38 5.60 -6.20
CA TRP A 181 -10.35 6.34 -5.46
C TRP A 181 -10.81 6.88 -4.10
N GLU A 182 -12.11 7.09 -3.89
CA GLU A 182 -12.64 7.51 -2.58
C GLU A 182 -12.53 6.41 -1.53
N THR A 183 -12.61 5.15 -1.97
CA THR A 183 -12.52 3.99 -1.07
C THR A 183 -11.07 3.61 -0.77
N VAL A 184 -10.14 3.95 -1.66
CA VAL A 184 -8.71 3.64 -1.50
C VAL A 184 -8.15 4.28 -0.23
N TRP A 185 -7.56 3.46 0.62
CA TRP A 185 -6.93 3.84 1.87
C TRP A 185 -5.53 4.38 1.59
N ARG A 186 -5.22 5.51 2.21
CA ARG A 186 -3.91 6.17 2.12
C ARG A 186 -3.41 6.42 3.53
N ALA A 187 -2.18 6.02 3.81
CA ALA A 187 -1.57 6.31 5.10
C ALA A 187 -1.26 7.81 5.17
N ASN A 188 -1.85 8.51 6.13
CA ASN A 188 -1.53 9.92 6.44
C ASN A 188 -0.21 9.99 7.21
N THR A 189 0.89 9.66 6.53
CA THR A 189 2.22 9.58 7.14
C THR A 189 3.31 10.00 6.18
N THR A 190 4.36 10.61 6.74
CA THR A 190 5.61 10.92 6.05
C THR A 190 6.67 9.85 6.28
N LYS A 191 6.33 8.73 6.95
CA LYS A 191 7.29 7.67 7.24
C LYS A 191 7.52 6.80 6.00
N LYS A 192 8.79 6.45 5.75
CA LYS A 192 9.17 5.46 4.74
C LYS A 192 8.50 4.10 5.00
N PHE A 193 8.26 3.37 3.91
CA PHE A 193 7.83 1.97 3.93
C PHE A 193 8.74 1.12 4.82
N LYS A 194 8.13 0.25 5.63
CA LYS A 194 8.85 -0.67 6.51
C LYS A 194 8.09 -1.98 6.66
N VAL A 195 8.81 -3.10 6.73
CA VAL A 195 8.20 -4.39 7.02
C VAL A 195 8.35 -4.78 8.49
N HIS A 196 7.23 -5.18 9.09
CA HIS A 196 7.14 -5.77 10.43
C HIS A 196 6.82 -7.26 10.32
N THR A 197 7.82 -8.13 10.49
CA THR A 197 7.63 -9.58 10.34
C THR A 197 7.34 -10.33 11.64
N ASN A 198 7.57 -9.71 12.80
CA ASN A 198 7.37 -10.38 14.09
C ASN A 198 5.88 -10.40 14.44
N MET A 199 5.20 -11.51 14.19
CA MET A 199 3.77 -11.68 14.49
C MET A 199 3.58 -12.59 15.71
N ASN A 200 2.72 -12.21 16.64
CA ASN A 200 2.46 -13.03 17.82
C ASN A 200 1.70 -14.31 17.42
N ARG A 201 2.27 -15.48 17.74
CA ARG A 201 1.67 -16.79 17.40
C ARG A 201 0.67 -17.31 18.43
N ASN A 202 0.67 -16.74 19.63
CA ASN A 202 -0.20 -17.13 20.74
C ASN A 202 -1.58 -16.47 20.59
N VAL A 203 -2.16 -16.59 19.38
CA VAL A 203 -3.48 -16.08 19.04
C VAL A 203 -4.38 -17.19 18.49
N GLY A 204 -5.69 -17.07 18.67
CA GLY A 204 -6.64 -18.06 18.17
C GLY A 204 -8.00 -17.51 17.77
N LEU A 205 -8.76 -18.29 17.00
CA LEU A 205 -10.16 -18.05 16.66
C LEU A 205 -11.05 -19.00 17.45
N LEU A 206 -11.99 -18.45 18.22
CA LEU A 206 -12.98 -19.21 18.97
C LEU A 206 -14.38 -18.86 18.49
N ARG A 207 -15.00 -19.77 17.75
CA ARG A 207 -16.39 -19.66 17.34
C ARG A 207 -17.32 -20.22 18.40
N ILE A 208 -18.21 -19.40 18.94
CA ILE A 208 -19.24 -19.90 19.87
C ILE A 208 -20.38 -20.58 19.10
N PHE A 209 -20.98 -21.60 19.70
CA PHE A 209 -22.17 -22.27 19.16
C PHE A 209 -23.13 -22.63 20.30
N PRO A 210 -24.44 -22.81 20.03
CA PRO A 210 -25.40 -23.10 21.09
C PRO A 210 -24.98 -24.36 21.86
N GLY A 211 -24.79 -24.22 23.17
CA GLY A 211 -24.37 -25.33 24.03
C GLY A 211 -22.85 -25.49 24.22
N ILE A 212 -22.02 -24.56 23.73
CA ILE A 212 -20.59 -24.57 24.06
C ILE A 212 -20.37 -24.59 25.59
N ASN A 213 -19.49 -25.49 26.05
CA ASN A 213 -19.21 -25.70 27.47
C ASN A 213 -18.14 -24.72 27.96
N ALA A 214 -18.33 -24.17 29.17
CA ALA A 214 -17.34 -23.34 29.85
C ALA A 214 -15.98 -24.03 30.02
N ALA A 215 -15.96 -25.36 30.23
CA ALA A 215 -14.71 -26.12 30.29
C ALA A 215 -13.91 -26.05 28.97
N THR A 216 -14.59 -26.05 27.82
CA THR A 216 -13.95 -25.90 26.51
C THR A 216 -13.39 -24.50 26.33
N VAL A 217 -14.15 -23.47 26.70
CA VAL A 217 -13.69 -22.07 26.66
C VAL A 217 -12.48 -21.86 27.56
N LYS A 218 -12.54 -22.40 28.79
CA LYS A 218 -11.43 -22.40 29.73
C LYS A 218 -10.18 -23.06 29.17
N ALA A 219 -10.32 -24.25 28.56
CA ALA A 219 -9.21 -24.98 27.96
C ALA A 219 -8.57 -24.20 26.80
N PHE A 220 -9.39 -23.57 25.96
CA PHE A 220 -8.93 -22.74 24.84
C PHE A 220 -8.17 -21.49 25.29
N LEU A 221 -8.54 -20.92 26.44
CA LEU A 221 -7.95 -19.70 27.02
C LEU A 221 -6.81 -19.98 28.02
N GLN A 222 -6.28 -21.21 28.07
CA GLN A 222 -5.11 -21.51 28.90
C GLN A 222 -3.82 -20.92 28.30
N PRO A 223 -2.81 -20.61 29.13
CA PRO A 223 -1.48 -20.28 28.65
C PRO A 223 -0.94 -21.36 27.67
N PRO A 224 -0.19 -20.97 26.62
CA PRO A 224 0.42 -19.66 26.40
C PRO A 224 -0.47 -18.64 25.65
N MET A 225 -1.78 -18.85 25.51
CA MET A 225 -2.66 -17.94 24.77
C MET A 225 -2.60 -16.50 25.28
N GLU A 226 -2.36 -15.55 24.37
CA GLU A 226 -2.25 -14.11 24.67
C GLU A 226 -3.41 -13.30 24.08
N GLY A 227 -4.09 -13.81 23.05
CA GLY A 227 -5.33 -13.21 22.61
C GLY A 227 -6.18 -14.10 21.73
N ILE A 228 -7.47 -13.85 21.68
CA ILE A 228 -8.38 -14.56 20.79
C ILE A 228 -9.31 -13.61 20.04
N VAL A 229 -9.73 -14.03 18.86
CA VAL A 229 -10.90 -13.50 18.18
C VAL A 229 -12.07 -14.42 18.54
N LEU A 230 -13.04 -13.88 19.26
CA LEU A 230 -14.28 -14.55 19.65
C LEU A 230 -15.35 -14.26 18.60
N GLU A 231 -15.77 -15.27 17.83
CA GLU A 231 -16.84 -15.10 16.85
C GLU A 231 -18.20 -15.36 17.49
N THR A 232 -19.01 -14.32 17.66
CA THR A 232 -20.30 -14.32 18.36
C THR A 232 -21.50 -14.14 17.43
N TYR A 233 -22.73 -14.24 17.96
CA TYR A 233 -23.93 -14.22 17.14
C TYR A 233 -24.39 -12.81 16.78
N GLY A 234 -24.97 -12.65 15.58
CA GLY A 234 -25.72 -11.45 15.21
C GLY A 234 -24.88 -10.18 15.30
N THR A 235 -25.26 -9.26 16.18
CA THR A 235 -24.60 -7.96 16.38
C THR A 235 -23.48 -8.00 17.44
N GLY A 236 -22.97 -9.18 17.77
CA GLY A 236 -21.90 -9.34 18.75
C GLY A 236 -22.32 -10.01 20.06
N ASN A 237 -23.33 -10.87 20.05
CA ASN A 237 -24.01 -11.37 21.24
C ASN A 237 -23.50 -12.75 21.68
N ALA A 238 -23.28 -12.89 22.99
CA ALA A 238 -23.05 -14.17 23.66
C ALA A 238 -24.16 -14.45 24.69
N PRO A 239 -24.33 -15.72 25.14
CA PRO A 239 -25.30 -16.06 26.18
C PRO A 239 -25.05 -15.26 27.47
N ASN A 240 -25.98 -14.37 27.83
CA ASN A 240 -25.88 -13.52 29.03
C ASN A 240 -26.48 -14.18 30.29
N ASN A 241 -27.18 -15.30 30.13
CA ASN A 241 -27.72 -16.12 31.22
C ASN A 241 -26.75 -17.23 31.68
N ARG A 242 -25.52 -17.21 31.17
CA ARG A 242 -24.47 -18.21 31.44
C ARG A 242 -23.30 -17.54 32.16
N GLU A 243 -23.47 -17.34 33.46
CA GLU A 243 -22.43 -16.73 34.31
C GLU A 243 -21.12 -17.51 34.27
N ASP A 244 -21.18 -18.84 34.14
CA ASP A 244 -20.02 -19.71 33.99
C ASP A 244 -19.17 -19.38 32.74
N LEU A 245 -19.80 -19.02 31.62
CA LEU A 245 -19.09 -18.60 30.41
C LEU A 245 -18.49 -17.20 30.56
N LEU A 246 -19.28 -16.26 31.10
CA LEU A 246 -18.83 -14.88 31.32
C LEU A 246 -17.67 -14.81 32.31
N ASP A 247 -17.68 -15.65 33.34
CA ASP A 247 -16.63 -15.76 34.33
C ASP A 247 -15.31 -16.30 33.73
N GLU A 248 -15.35 -17.28 32.83
CA GLU A 248 -14.15 -17.76 32.14
C GLU A 248 -13.55 -16.70 31.19
N LEU A 249 -14.39 -15.91 30.50
CA LEU A 249 -13.92 -14.77 29.70
C LEU A 249 -13.30 -13.69 30.60
N LYS A 250 -13.96 -13.34 31.71
CA LYS A 250 -13.48 -12.35 32.67
C LYS A 250 -12.13 -12.76 33.26
N LYS A 251 -11.99 -14.01 33.73
CA LYS A 251 -10.72 -14.57 34.23
C LYS A 251 -9.61 -14.50 33.19
N ALA A 252 -9.92 -14.71 31.90
CA ALA A 252 -8.92 -14.61 30.84
C ALA A 252 -8.48 -13.16 30.63
N THR A 253 -9.42 -12.20 30.60
CA THR A 253 -9.11 -10.77 30.56
C THR A 253 -8.26 -10.34 31.77
N GLU A 254 -8.57 -10.82 32.97
CA GLU A 254 -7.79 -10.57 34.20
C GLU A 254 -6.36 -11.12 34.11
N ARG A 255 -6.16 -12.24 33.40
CA ARG A 255 -4.84 -12.78 33.02
C ARG A 255 -4.17 -12.01 31.87
N LYS A 256 -4.76 -10.90 31.42
CA LYS A 256 -4.32 -10.06 30.30
C LYS A 256 -4.42 -10.72 28.92
N VAL A 257 -5.23 -11.77 28.77
CA VAL A 257 -5.58 -12.31 27.44
C VAL A 257 -6.49 -11.30 26.75
N VAL A 258 -6.13 -10.86 25.55
CA VAL A 258 -6.92 -9.90 24.77
C VAL A 258 -8.02 -10.63 24.00
N ILE A 259 -9.28 -10.24 24.17
CA ILE A 259 -10.42 -10.89 23.51
C ILE A 259 -11.10 -9.87 22.59
N LEU A 260 -11.06 -10.14 21.28
CA LEU A 260 -11.67 -9.30 20.25
C LEU A 260 -12.95 -9.98 19.72
N ASN A 261 -14.08 -9.29 19.76
CA ASN A 261 -15.38 -9.83 19.38
C ASN A 261 -15.71 -9.52 17.92
N CYS A 262 -15.81 -10.56 17.10
CA CYS A 262 -16.28 -10.49 15.72
C CYS A 262 -17.64 -11.16 15.59
N THR A 263 -18.45 -10.74 14.62
CA THR A 263 -19.71 -11.44 14.32
C THR A 263 -19.44 -12.66 13.43
N GLN A 264 -20.21 -13.73 13.65
CA GLN A 264 -20.29 -14.88 12.74
C GLN A 264 -21.03 -14.56 11.43
N CYS A 265 -21.78 -13.45 11.39
CA CYS A 265 -22.51 -13.03 10.22
C CYS A 265 -21.53 -12.57 9.14
N LEU A 266 -21.75 -12.97 7.89
CA LEU A 266 -20.91 -12.54 6.76
C LEU A 266 -20.89 -11.01 6.62
N ARG A 267 -22.03 -10.34 6.85
CA ARG A 267 -22.16 -8.88 6.79
C ARG A 267 -22.69 -8.34 8.11
N GLY A 268 -22.19 -7.18 8.52
CA GLY A 268 -22.62 -6.51 9.75
C GLY A 268 -21.45 -5.99 10.58
N SER A 269 -21.78 -5.41 11.73
CA SER A 269 -20.82 -4.85 12.68
C SER A 269 -21.18 -5.24 14.11
N VAL A 270 -20.16 -5.46 14.93
CA VAL A 270 -20.26 -5.61 16.37
C VAL A 270 -20.23 -4.23 17.01
N ALA A 271 -21.30 -3.86 17.70
CA ALA A 271 -21.40 -2.59 18.41
C ALA A 271 -21.83 -2.81 19.87
N ALA A 272 -21.29 -2.01 20.80
CA ALA A 272 -21.56 -2.11 22.24
C ALA A 272 -22.97 -1.65 22.66
N VAL A 273 -23.92 -1.50 21.72
CA VAL A 273 -25.19 -0.80 21.94
C VAL A 273 -26.28 -1.68 22.56
N TYR A 274 -26.18 -3.01 22.45
CA TYR A 274 -27.18 -3.94 22.99
C TYR A 274 -26.80 -4.49 24.38
N ALA A 275 -27.79 -4.85 25.20
CA ALA A 275 -27.59 -5.36 26.57
C ALA A 275 -26.62 -6.57 26.66
N THR A 276 -26.71 -7.49 25.69
CA THR A 276 -25.79 -8.64 25.55
C THR A 276 -24.39 -8.24 25.10
N GLY A 277 -24.26 -7.21 24.26
CA GLY A 277 -22.97 -6.63 23.87
C GLY A 277 -22.29 -5.89 25.03
N GLN A 278 -23.06 -5.10 25.80
CA GLN A 278 -22.58 -4.46 27.02
C GLN A 278 -22.07 -5.46 28.06
N THR A 279 -22.69 -6.64 28.13
CA THR A 279 -22.26 -7.72 29.03
C THR A 279 -20.88 -8.27 28.65
N LEU A 280 -20.55 -8.36 27.35
CA LEU A 280 -19.21 -8.75 26.91
C LEU A 280 -18.19 -7.64 27.16
N THR A 281 -18.56 -6.39 26.91
CA THR A 281 -17.70 -5.23 27.21
C THR A 281 -17.39 -5.13 28.70
N SER A 282 -18.34 -5.44 29.58
CA SER A 282 -18.14 -5.37 31.04
C SER A 282 -17.18 -6.43 31.58
N VAL A 283 -17.00 -7.56 30.88
CA VAL A 283 -15.96 -8.56 31.17
C VAL A 283 -14.66 -8.32 30.39
N GLY A 284 -14.56 -7.16 29.73
CA GLY A 284 -13.36 -6.63 29.08
C GLY A 284 -13.08 -7.17 27.68
N VAL A 285 -14.10 -7.72 27.01
CA VAL A 285 -14.06 -8.06 25.58
C VAL A 285 -14.18 -6.80 24.74
N ILE A 286 -13.35 -6.69 23.70
CA ILE A 286 -13.25 -5.51 22.81
C ILE A 286 -14.15 -5.73 21.59
N PRO A 287 -15.00 -4.77 21.19
CA PRO A 287 -15.77 -4.89 19.96
C PRO A 287 -14.84 -4.79 18.73
N GLY A 288 -14.92 -5.76 17.82
CA GLY A 288 -14.15 -5.79 16.58
C GLY A 288 -14.77 -5.01 15.42
N GLY A 289 -15.88 -4.30 15.64
CA GLY A 289 -16.58 -3.56 14.57
C GLY A 289 -17.04 -4.48 13.44
N ASP A 290 -16.77 -4.08 12.21
CA ASP A 290 -17.13 -4.79 10.98
C ASP A 290 -15.94 -5.54 10.32
N MET A 291 -14.89 -5.83 11.10
CA MET A 291 -13.74 -6.62 10.65
C MET A 291 -14.15 -8.05 10.28
N THR A 292 -13.48 -8.61 9.28
CA THR A 292 -13.54 -10.06 9.04
C THR A 292 -12.70 -10.80 10.10
N PRO A 293 -12.99 -12.08 10.38
CA PRO A 293 -12.19 -12.88 11.31
C PRO A 293 -10.70 -12.96 10.93
N GLU A 294 -10.39 -13.00 9.63
CA GLU A 294 -9.01 -13.02 9.11
C GLU A 294 -8.26 -11.73 9.45
N ALA A 295 -8.91 -10.58 9.24
CA ALA A 295 -8.35 -9.27 9.54
C ALA A 295 -8.21 -9.06 11.05
N ALA A 296 -9.21 -9.46 11.83
CA ALA A 296 -9.20 -9.40 13.28
C ALA A 296 -8.05 -10.24 13.88
N LEU A 297 -7.83 -11.46 13.36
CA LEU A 297 -6.75 -12.33 13.82
C LEU A 297 -5.38 -11.75 13.46
N ALA A 298 -5.22 -11.25 12.23
CA ALA A 298 -3.99 -10.62 11.78
C ALA A 298 -3.67 -9.35 12.60
N LYS A 299 -4.67 -8.49 12.83
CA LYS A 299 -4.54 -7.28 13.65
C LYS A 299 -4.16 -7.61 15.09
N LEU A 300 -4.81 -8.62 15.68
CA LEU A 300 -4.52 -9.08 17.03
C LEU A 300 -3.07 -9.58 17.15
N SER A 301 -2.65 -10.43 16.22
CA SER A 301 -1.28 -10.94 16.16
C SER A 301 -0.24 -9.82 16.00
N TYR A 302 -0.53 -8.85 15.14
CA TYR A 302 0.31 -7.67 14.92
C TYR A 302 0.40 -6.78 16.16
N THR A 303 -0.72 -6.40 16.76
CA THR A 303 -0.74 -5.51 17.94
C THR A 303 -0.08 -6.17 19.16
N LEU A 304 -0.34 -7.45 19.40
CA LEU A 304 0.27 -8.17 20.52
C LEU A 304 1.79 -8.27 20.39
N SER A 305 2.33 -8.29 19.16
CA SER A 305 3.78 -8.34 18.90
C SER A 305 4.53 -7.04 19.26
N LYS A 306 3.82 -5.92 19.43
CA LYS A 306 4.43 -4.63 19.81
C LYS A 306 4.78 -4.64 21.30
N SER A 307 6.00 -5.07 21.61
CA SER A 307 6.49 -5.25 22.99
C SER A 307 6.64 -3.94 23.79
N HIS A 308 6.78 -2.80 23.11
CA HIS A 308 6.88 -1.48 23.73
C HIS A 308 5.52 -0.92 24.19
N LEU A 309 4.41 -1.49 23.74
CA LEU A 309 3.07 -1.06 24.13
C LEU A 309 2.61 -1.79 25.39
N SER A 310 2.04 -1.04 26.31
CA SER A 310 1.30 -1.54 27.45
C SER A 310 0.03 -2.27 27.01
N TRP A 311 -0.58 -3.00 27.94
CA TRP A 311 -1.81 -3.74 27.65
C TRP A 311 -2.97 -2.80 27.25
N GLU A 312 -3.09 -1.63 27.87
CA GLU A 312 -4.13 -0.67 27.52
C GLU A 312 -3.90 0.00 26.16
N GLU A 313 -2.66 0.39 25.85
CA GLU A 313 -2.30 0.93 24.53
C GLU A 313 -2.57 -0.09 23.41
N LYS A 314 -2.36 -1.39 23.68
CA LYS A 314 -2.72 -2.46 22.74
C LYS A 314 -4.23 -2.55 22.51
N LYS A 315 -5.05 -2.32 23.54
CA LYS A 315 -6.52 -2.30 23.38
C LYS A 315 -7.01 -1.10 22.58
N GLU A 316 -6.43 0.07 22.86
CA GLU A 316 -6.71 1.29 22.13
C GLU A 316 -6.38 1.10 20.65
N MET A 317 -5.16 0.62 20.34
CA MET A 317 -4.73 0.31 18.98
C MET A 317 -5.62 -0.72 18.27
N LEU A 318 -6.21 -1.69 19.00
CA LEU A 318 -7.15 -2.66 18.42
C LEU A 318 -8.50 -2.03 18.05
N SER A 319 -8.87 -0.93 18.68
CA SER A 319 -10.12 -0.20 18.45
C SER A 319 -10.01 0.83 17.32
N GLU A 320 -8.79 1.18 16.91
CA GLU A 320 -8.51 2.12 15.82
C GLU A 320 -8.48 1.44 14.46
N ASN A 321 -8.91 2.14 13.40
CA ASN A 321 -8.71 1.65 12.04
C ASN A 321 -7.26 1.88 11.57
N LEU A 322 -6.47 0.81 11.48
CA LEU A 322 -5.03 0.91 11.20
C LEU A 322 -4.71 0.84 9.71
N ARG A 323 -5.48 0.06 8.95
CA ARG A 323 -5.18 -0.32 7.55
C ARG A 323 -6.42 -0.37 6.66
N GLY A 324 -7.50 0.30 7.06
CA GLY A 324 -8.77 0.26 6.35
C GLY A 324 -9.60 -1.00 6.62
N GLU A 325 -9.21 -1.83 7.59
CA GLU A 325 -9.83 -3.12 7.93
C GLU A 325 -11.17 -2.99 8.65
N MET A 326 -11.40 -1.84 9.28
CA MET A 326 -12.61 -1.58 10.05
C MET A 326 -13.17 -0.19 9.78
N THR A 327 -14.48 -0.07 9.85
CA THR A 327 -15.20 1.19 9.71
C THR A 327 -15.40 1.80 11.09
N VAL A 328 -14.68 2.87 11.39
CA VAL A 328 -14.93 3.66 12.60
C VAL A 328 -16.11 4.57 12.31
N VAL A 329 -17.20 4.43 13.07
CA VAL A 329 -18.31 5.40 13.02
C VAL A 329 -17.78 6.72 13.58
N PRO A 330 -17.66 7.79 12.80
CA PRO A 330 -17.17 9.06 13.33
C PRO A 330 -18.20 9.62 14.33
N THR A 331 -17.81 9.80 15.58
CA THR A 331 -18.55 10.66 16.52
C THR A 331 -18.27 12.11 16.15
N GLY A 332 -19.05 12.64 15.21
CA GLY A 332 -18.88 14.01 14.71
C GLY A 332 -19.22 14.07 13.23
N ALA A 333 -19.91 15.13 12.82
CA ALA A 333 -20.52 15.28 11.50
C ALA A 333 -19.63 14.75 10.37
N LYS A 334 -20.11 13.70 9.68
CA LYS A 334 -19.73 13.53 8.28
C LYS A 334 -20.12 14.83 7.60
N ILE A 335 -19.14 15.65 7.24
CA ILE A 335 -19.33 16.67 6.24
C ILE A 335 -19.69 15.88 4.99
N SER A 336 -20.99 15.86 4.67
CA SER A 336 -21.46 15.31 3.43
C SER A 336 -21.08 16.30 2.33
N LEU A 337 -20.68 15.82 1.17
CA LEU A 337 -20.38 16.66 0.00
C LEU A 337 -21.57 17.54 -0.41
N THR A 338 -22.78 17.16 0.02
CA THR A 338 -24.00 17.96 -0.12
C THR A 338 -23.95 19.28 0.65
N ASP A 339 -23.03 19.46 1.60
CA ASP A 339 -22.96 20.62 2.49
C ASP A 339 -21.92 21.66 2.04
N SER A 340 -21.17 21.39 0.95
CA SER A 340 -20.23 22.37 0.39
C SER A 340 -20.96 23.44 -0.42
N LYS A 341 -20.90 24.69 0.05
CA LYS A 341 -21.44 25.88 -0.65
C LYS A 341 -20.92 26.00 -2.10
N PHE A 342 -19.68 25.61 -2.36
CA PHE A 342 -19.07 25.71 -3.70
C PHE A 342 -19.68 24.70 -4.68
N ILE A 343 -19.81 23.45 -4.26
CA ILE A 343 -20.41 22.38 -5.07
C ILE A 343 -21.91 22.61 -5.27
N GLN A 344 -22.62 23.12 -4.26
CA GLN A 344 -24.02 23.54 -4.42
C GLN A 344 -24.17 24.67 -5.45
N VAL A 345 -23.24 25.62 -5.50
CA VAL A 345 -23.25 26.71 -6.49
C VAL A 345 -22.98 26.16 -7.89
N ILE A 346 -22.01 25.27 -8.07
CA ILE A 346 -21.73 24.62 -9.36
C ILE A 346 -22.93 23.78 -9.81
N ALA A 347 -23.48 22.95 -8.92
CA ALA A 347 -24.65 22.11 -9.20
C ALA A 347 -25.86 22.96 -9.60
N LYS A 348 -26.08 24.08 -8.91
CA LYS A 348 -27.16 25.03 -9.23
C LYS A 348 -26.92 25.75 -10.56
N SER A 349 -25.69 26.15 -10.85
CA SER A 349 -25.32 26.82 -12.10
C SER A 349 -25.38 25.90 -13.32
N LEU A 350 -25.08 24.61 -13.13
CA LEU A 350 -25.12 23.58 -14.17
C LEU A 350 -26.47 22.83 -14.23
N SER A 351 -27.46 23.23 -13.42
CA SER A 351 -28.78 22.59 -13.33
C SER A 351 -28.72 21.07 -13.07
N VAL A 352 -27.75 20.64 -12.27
CA VAL A 352 -27.50 19.24 -11.94
C VAL A 352 -28.62 18.70 -11.07
N SER A 353 -29.21 17.57 -11.45
CA SER A 353 -30.41 17.03 -10.80
C SER A 353 -30.20 15.71 -10.06
N CYS A 354 -29.08 15.01 -10.31
CA CYS A 354 -28.74 13.76 -9.66
C CYS A 354 -27.29 13.74 -9.11
N LYS A 355 -27.02 12.76 -8.23
CA LYS A 355 -25.73 12.64 -7.52
C LYS A 355 -24.59 12.24 -8.46
N GLU A 356 -24.90 11.43 -9.45
CA GLU A 356 -23.95 10.88 -10.42
C GLU A 356 -23.39 11.98 -11.34
N GLU A 357 -24.23 12.92 -11.79
CA GLU A 357 -23.78 14.09 -12.56
C GLU A 357 -22.86 15.00 -11.74
N LEU A 358 -23.15 15.16 -10.45
CA LEU A 358 -22.37 15.99 -9.53
C LEU A 358 -21.00 15.37 -9.24
N GLU A 359 -20.96 14.05 -9.06
CA GLU A 359 -19.71 13.27 -8.95
C GLU A 359 -18.88 13.38 -10.23
N ALA A 360 -19.50 13.24 -11.40
CA ALA A 360 -18.80 13.37 -12.69
C ALA A 360 -18.20 14.76 -12.91
N ILE A 361 -18.94 15.83 -12.59
CA ILE A 361 -18.43 17.21 -12.69
C ILE A 361 -17.26 17.43 -11.73
N ARG A 362 -17.38 16.91 -10.51
CA ARG A 362 -16.32 17.00 -9.51
C ARG A 362 -15.06 16.29 -9.97
N ASP A 363 -15.20 15.06 -10.45
CA ASP A 363 -14.08 14.23 -10.90
C ASP A 363 -13.40 14.85 -12.12
N ALA A 364 -14.13 15.61 -12.95
CA ALA A 364 -13.57 16.38 -14.05
C ALA A 364 -12.85 17.69 -13.61
N LEU A 365 -13.37 18.39 -12.60
CA LEU A 365 -12.85 19.71 -12.20
C LEU A 365 -11.75 19.66 -11.14
N ILE A 366 -11.85 18.77 -10.16
CA ILE A 366 -10.90 18.69 -9.03
C ILE A 366 -9.45 18.54 -9.48
N PRO A 367 -9.10 17.66 -10.46
CA PRO A 367 -7.71 17.52 -10.87
C PRO A 367 -7.09 18.82 -11.38
N SER A 368 -7.83 19.53 -12.25
CA SER A 368 -7.38 20.81 -12.81
C SER A 368 -7.28 21.90 -11.75
N LEU A 369 -8.27 21.99 -10.84
CA LEU A 369 -8.26 22.99 -9.76
C LEU A 369 -7.15 22.73 -8.74
N ALA A 370 -6.94 21.47 -8.35
CA ALA A 370 -5.90 21.11 -7.40
C ALA A 370 -4.51 21.36 -7.97
N CYS A 371 -4.25 21.00 -9.24
CA CYS A 371 -2.98 21.29 -9.89
C CYS A 371 -2.75 22.80 -10.09
N ALA A 372 -3.80 23.56 -10.44
CA ALA A 372 -3.70 25.02 -10.54
C ALA A 372 -3.41 25.67 -9.19
N ALA A 373 -4.11 25.26 -8.12
CA ALA A 373 -3.86 25.72 -6.76
C ALA A 373 -2.43 25.39 -6.30
N ALA A 374 -1.94 24.18 -6.63
CA ALA A 374 -0.57 23.79 -6.34
C ALA A 374 0.46 24.67 -7.04
N LYS A 375 0.20 25.03 -8.31
CA LYS A 375 1.10 25.87 -9.12
C LYS A 375 1.27 27.28 -8.54
N ILE A 376 0.20 27.87 -8.03
CA ILE A 376 0.26 29.21 -7.41
C ILE A 376 0.65 29.15 -5.92
N GLY A 377 0.83 27.95 -5.35
CA GLY A 377 1.15 27.76 -3.95
C GLY A 377 -0.01 28.03 -2.99
N ASP A 378 -1.26 28.00 -3.45
CA ASP A 378 -2.45 28.27 -2.64
C ASP A 378 -2.81 27.06 -1.77
N THR A 379 -2.17 27.01 -0.59
CA THR A 379 -2.40 25.93 0.38
C THR A 379 -3.81 25.93 0.95
N ASP A 380 -4.48 27.08 1.00
CA ASP A 380 -5.82 27.19 1.59
C ASP A 380 -6.89 26.68 0.62
N ALA A 381 -6.72 26.94 -0.68
CA ALA A 381 -7.55 26.31 -1.72
C ALA A 381 -7.38 24.78 -1.71
N LEU A 382 -6.17 24.26 -1.57
CA LEU A 382 -5.94 22.81 -1.48
C LEU A 382 -6.49 22.19 -0.19
N LYS A 383 -6.45 22.91 0.94
CA LYS A 383 -7.15 22.53 2.17
C LYS A 383 -8.65 22.45 1.96
N ALA A 384 -9.25 23.48 1.38
CA ALA A 384 -10.68 23.49 1.08
C ALA A 384 -11.05 22.31 0.16
N ILE A 385 -10.27 22.03 -0.89
CA ILE A 385 -10.50 20.89 -1.79
C ILE A 385 -10.47 19.57 -1.00
N GLY A 386 -9.47 19.37 -0.13
CA GLY A 386 -9.37 18.18 0.72
C GLY A 386 -10.51 18.04 1.73
N GLU A 387 -10.90 19.12 2.39
CA GLU A 387 -12.05 19.16 3.33
C GLU A 387 -13.38 18.87 2.63
N MET A 388 -13.49 19.25 1.36
CA MET A 388 -14.60 18.88 0.48
C MET A 388 -14.46 17.47 -0.11
N GLY A 389 -13.65 16.58 0.49
CA GLY A 389 -13.49 15.19 0.04
C GLY A 389 -12.82 15.04 -1.33
N GLY A 390 -12.14 16.07 -1.82
CA GLY A 390 -11.37 16.00 -3.06
C GLY A 390 -10.12 15.16 -2.91
N ASN A 391 -9.90 14.23 -3.85
CA ASN A 391 -8.68 13.44 -3.90
C ASN A 391 -7.50 14.33 -4.31
N LEU A 392 -6.57 14.62 -3.40
CA LEU A 392 -5.36 15.42 -3.66
C LEU A 392 -4.27 14.65 -4.43
N SER A 393 -4.50 13.38 -4.75
CA SER A 393 -3.66 12.58 -5.65
C SER A 393 -4.29 12.40 -7.03
N CYS A 394 -5.21 13.29 -7.40
CA CYS A 394 -5.73 13.39 -8.75
C CYS A 394 -4.62 13.72 -9.75
N GLU A 395 -4.81 13.31 -11.00
CA GLU A 395 -3.89 13.52 -12.10
C GLU A 395 -4.50 14.50 -13.11
N ASP A 396 -3.72 15.48 -13.58
CA ASP A 396 -4.10 16.35 -14.69
C ASP A 396 -4.00 15.61 -16.04
N TYR A 397 -4.27 16.31 -17.15
CA TYR A 397 -4.20 15.74 -18.50
C TYR A 397 -2.80 15.23 -18.88
N ASP A 398 -1.75 15.67 -18.18
CA ASP A 398 -0.38 15.19 -18.38
C ASP A 398 -0.01 14.04 -17.41
N GLY A 399 -0.95 13.55 -16.62
CA GLY A 399 -0.71 12.54 -15.59
C GLY A 399 -0.04 13.10 -14.32
N ARG A 400 0.09 14.43 -14.19
CA ARG A 400 0.77 15.06 -13.05
C ARG A 400 -0.21 15.24 -11.91
N THR A 401 0.26 14.93 -10.72
CA THR A 401 -0.48 15.21 -9.47
C THR A 401 -0.13 16.59 -8.89
N PRO A 402 -0.93 17.14 -7.97
CA PRO A 402 -0.56 18.34 -7.22
C PRO A 402 0.84 18.26 -6.59
N LEU A 403 1.28 17.06 -6.19
CA LEU A 403 2.62 16.85 -5.63
C LEU A 403 3.72 17.02 -6.67
N HIS A 404 3.51 16.64 -7.94
CA HIS A 404 4.47 16.93 -9.01
C HIS A 404 4.66 18.43 -9.18
N ILE A 405 3.55 19.18 -9.22
CA ILE A 405 3.55 20.63 -9.39
C ILE A 405 4.20 21.32 -8.19
N ALA A 406 3.83 20.97 -6.96
CA ALA A 406 4.45 21.51 -5.76
C ALA A 406 5.97 21.23 -5.72
N SER A 407 6.37 20.04 -6.19
CA SER A 407 7.78 19.64 -6.28
C SER A 407 8.54 20.40 -7.38
N SER A 408 7.89 20.77 -8.49
CA SER A 408 8.51 21.56 -9.55
C SER A 408 8.67 23.03 -9.18
N GLU A 409 7.74 23.57 -8.40
CA GLU A 409 7.78 24.97 -7.92
C GLU A 409 8.66 25.14 -6.66
N GLY A 410 9.07 24.04 -6.01
CA GLY A 410 9.92 24.08 -4.81
C GLY A 410 9.19 24.48 -3.53
N ASN A 411 7.85 24.39 -3.52
CA ASN A 411 7.06 24.82 -2.36
C ASN A 411 7.07 23.74 -1.28
N LEU A 412 8.09 23.77 -0.41
CA LEU A 412 8.29 22.81 0.68
C LEU A 412 7.07 22.66 1.59
N GLN A 413 6.46 23.76 2.02
CA GLN A 413 5.29 23.75 2.90
C GLN A 413 4.10 23.03 2.26
N LEU A 414 3.92 23.24 0.95
CA LEU A 414 2.85 22.57 0.23
C LEU A 414 3.14 21.08 0.01
N VAL A 415 4.40 20.72 -0.26
CA VAL A 415 4.84 19.31 -0.33
C VAL A 415 4.57 18.62 1.01
N GLU A 416 4.97 19.20 2.14
CA GLU A 416 4.70 18.66 3.48
C GLU A 416 3.20 18.46 3.73
N TYR A 417 2.39 19.47 3.36
CA TYR A 417 0.94 19.39 3.48
C TYR A 417 0.37 18.22 2.66
N LEU A 418 0.73 18.12 1.38
CA LEU A 418 0.24 17.05 0.50
C LEU A 418 0.64 15.66 1.00
N LEU A 419 1.87 15.50 1.50
CA LEU A 419 2.35 14.22 2.04
C LEU A 419 1.61 13.83 3.32
N LYS A 420 1.33 14.79 4.21
CA LYS A 420 0.55 14.55 5.44
C LYS A 420 -0.87 14.06 5.16
N TYR A 421 -1.46 14.45 4.02
CA TYR A 421 -2.78 14.01 3.56
C TYR A 421 -2.74 12.78 2.63
N GLY A 422 -1.65 12.01 2.65
CA GLY A 422 -1.59 10.69 2.01
C GLY A 422 -1.40 10.72 0.49
N THR A 423 -0.83 11.80 -0.06
CA THR A 423 -0.42 11.79 -1.47
C THR A 423 0.73 10.82 -1.70
N THR A 424 0.71 10.13 -2.84
CA THR A 424 1.75 9.16 -3.19
C THR A 424 2.95 9.85 -3.83
N VAL A 425 4.15 9.49 -3.36
CA VAL A 425 5.42 9.91 -3.96
C VAL A 425 5.82 9.09 -5.19
N TYR A 426 5.05 8.04 -5.50
CA TYR A 426 5.35 7.07 -6.57
C TYR A 426 4.46 7.25 -7.80
N ALA A 427 3.57 8.25 -7.82
CA ALA A 427 2.81 8.58 -9.03
C ALA A 427 3.77 8.97 -10.16
N LYS A 428 3.42 8.57 -11.38
CA LYS A 428 4.20 8.85 -12.59
C LYS A 428 3.34 9.59 -13.58
N ASP A 429 3.88 10.66 -14.15
CA ASP A 429 3.24 11.37 -15.25
C ASP A 429 3.27 10.55 -16.56
N MET A 430 2.75 11.12 -17.66
CA MET A 430 2.77 10.46 -18.98
C MET A 430 4.19 10.17 -19.50
N PHE A 431 5.22 10.84 -18.99
CA PHE A 431 6.62 10.65 -19.36
C PHE A 431 7.37 9.71 -18.40
N GLY A 432 6.68 9.17 -17.39
CA GLY A 432 7.26 8.29 -16.39
C GLY A 432 8.02 9.02 -15.27
N ALA A 433 7.94 10.34 -15.19
CA ALA A 433 8.61 11.13 -14.17
C ALA A 433 7.82 11.16 -12.86
N THR A 434 8.52 10.99 -11.74
CA THR A 434 7.97 11.10 -10.39
C THR A 434 8.08 12.53 -9.84
N PRO A 435 7.38 12.87 -8.73
CA PRO A 435 7.58 14.15 -8.04
C PRO A 435 9.05 14.40 -7.66
N LEU A 436 9.78 13.36 -7.27
CA LEU A 436 11.22 13.43 -6.98
C LEU A 436 12.03 13.88 -8.20
N LYS A 437 11.73 13.33 -9.39
CA LYS A 437 12.41 13.73 -10.62
C LYS A 437 12.15 15.18 -11.00
N TYR A 438 10.95 15.70 -10.76
CA TYR A 438 10.66 17.13 -10.92
C TYR A 438 11.47 17.99 -9.95
N ALA A 439 11.52 17.63 -8.66
CA ALA A 439 12.32 18.34 -7.67
C ALA A 439 13.82 18.37 -8.05
N VAL A 440 14.35 17.26 -8.57
CA VAL A 440 15.73 17.16 -9.09
C VAL A 440 15.95 18.06 -10.31
N LYS A 441 15.05 17.99 -11.29
CA LYS A 441 15.14 18.77 -12.54
C LYS A 441 15.19 20.28 -12.27
N PHE A 442 14.47 20.75 -11.25
CA PHE A 442 14.42 22.15 -10.85
C PHE A 442 15.31 22.49 -9.64
N ARG A 443 16.12 21.53 -9.17
CA ARG A 443 17.14 21.69 -8.10
C ARG A 443 16.59 22.12 -6.73
N HIS A 444 15.38 21.70 -6.40
CA HIS A 444 14.76 22.02 -5.10
C HIS A 444 15.27 21.09 -3.99
N ILE A 445 16.46 21.40 -3.46
CA ILE A 445 17.21 20.57 -2.50
C ILE A 445 16.40 20.12 -1.29
N GLU A 446 15.68 21.04 -0.64
CA GLU A 446 14.89 20.76 0.57
C GLU A 446 13.72 19.81 0.26
N VAL A 447 13.09 19.98 -0.91
CA VAL A 447 12.02 19.09 -1.38
C VAL A 447 12.57 17.71 -1.71
N ILE A 448 13.76 17.61 -2.33
CA ILE A 448 14.41 16.34 -2.62
C ILE A 448 14.66 15.56 -1.32
N GLN A 449 15.19 16.22 -0.29
CA GLN A 449 15.45 15.60 1.01
C GLN A 449 14.16 15.07 1.64
N LEU A 450 13.11 15.90 1.72
CA LEU A 450 11.82 15.51 2.27
C LEU A 450 11.20 14.32 1.51
N LEU A 451 11.22 14.35 0.17
CA LEU A 451 10.71 13.25 -0.64
C LEU A 451 11.50 11.95 -0.39
N ARG A 452 12.82 12.02 -0.26
CA ARG A 452 13.66 10.85 0.04
C ARG A 452 13.40 10.29 1.45
N GLU A 453 13.20 11.15 2.44
CA GLU A 453 12.82 10.76 3.80
C GLU A 453 11.47 10.03 3.85
N THR A 454 10.53 10.45 3.00
CA THR A 454 9.22 9.79 2.84
C THR A 454 9.25 8.52 1.97
N GLY A 455 10.42 8.16 1.43
CA GLY A 455 10.65 6.91 0.71
C GLY A 455 10.65 7.01 -0.82
N ALA A 456 10.49 8.22 -1.37
CA ALA A 456 10.64 8.42 -2.81
C ALA A 456 12.03 7.96 -3.27
N HIS A 457 12.09 7.37 -4.45
CA HIS A 457 13.35 6.92 -5.06
C HIS A 457 13.22 7.00 -6.58
N LEU A 458 14.37 7.10 -7.24
CA LEU A 458 14.45 7.10 -8.69
C LEU A 458 14.16 5.69 -9.21
N SER A 459 13.24 5.57 -10.15
CA SER A 459 12.94 4.31 -10.84
C SER A 459 14.07 3.92 -11.79
N SER A 460 14.13 2.64 -12.16
CA SER A 460 15.09 2.12 -13.14
C SER A 460 15.01 2.84 -14.50
N GLN A 461 13.82 3.36 -14.86
CA GLN A 461 13.61 4.16 -16.05
C GLN A 461 14.21 5.57 -15.91
N GLU A 462 14.02 6.23 -14.77
CA GLU A 462 14.59 7.56 -14.50
C GLU A 462 16.12 7.54 -14.38
N LEU A 463 16.69 6.39 -13.99
CA LEU A 463 18.13 6.12 -13.95
C LEU A 463 18.70 5.72 -15.33
N GLU A 464 17.86 5.54 -16.34
CA GLU A 464 18.33 5.30 -17.69
C GLU A 464 19.05 6.53 -18.25
N ASN A 465 20.25 6.32 -18.79
CA ASN A 465 21.12 7.38 -19.31
C ASN A 465 21.52 8.46 -18.29
N ILE A 466 21.31 8.24 -16.99
CA ILE A 466 21.70 9.21 -15.97
C ILE A 466 23.20 9.49 -16.00
N GLY A 467 24.05 8.50 -16.33
CA GLY A 467 25.49 8.73 -16.49
C GLY A 467 25.81 9.84 -17.50
N THR A 468 25.12 9.87 -18.64
CA THR A 468 25.27 10.92 -19.65
C THR A 468 24.82 12.29 -19.13
N GLU A 469 23.71 12.33 -18.39
CA GLU A 469 23.21 13.56 -17.77
C GLU A 469 24.21 14.09 -16.73
N LEU A 470 24.70 13.24 -15.83
CA LEU A 470 25.69 13.59 -14.81
C LEU A 470 27.00 14.08 -15.46
N CYS A 471 27.43 13.43 -16.54
CA CYS A 471 28.59 13.84 -17.34
C CYS A 471 28.39 15.24 -17.97
N SER A 472 27.20 15.52 -18.49
CA SER A 472 26.85 16.84 -19.02
C SER A 472 26.87 17.94 -17.95
N LEU A 473 26.30 17.66 -16.77
CA LEU A 473 26.34 18.56 -15.61
C LEU A 473 27.79 18.82 -15.17
N ALA A 474 28.62 17.77 -15.15
CA ALA A 474 30.03 17.89 -14.79
C ALA A 474 30.83 18.72 -15.81
N ALA A 475 30.55 18.57 -17.11
CA ALA A 475 31.17 19.39 -18.16
C ALA A 475 30.86 20.88 -17.99
N ASN A 476 29.65 21.21 -17.53
CA ASN A 476 29.20 22.58 -17.26
C ASN A 476 29.63 23.12 -15.88
N GLY A 477 30.26 22.30 -15.03
CA GLY A 477 30.63 22.69 -13.66
C GLY A 477 29.42 22.87 -12.72
N ASP A 478 28.28 22.25 -13.03
CA ASP A 478 27.04 22.40 -12.27
C ASP A 478 27.03 21.55 -10.99
N VAL A 479 27.65 22.08 -9.94
CA VAL A 479 27.73 21.43 -8.62
C VAL A 479 26.35 21.22 -8.00
N GLU A 480 25.47 22.20 -8.12
CA GLU A 480 24.12 22.15 -7.54
C GLU A 480 23.26 21.05 -8.20
N GLY A 481 23.31 20.95 -9.53
CA GLY A 481 22.62 19.88 -10.26
C GLY A 481 23.13 18.49 -9.87
N LEU A 482 24.45 18.31 -9.77
CA LEU A 482 25.05 17.04 -9.32
C LEU A 482 24.69 16.72 -7.87
N TYR A 483 24.63 17.72 -7.00
CA TYR A 483 24.19 17.55 -5.62
C TYR A 483 22.71 17.15 -5.52
N ALA A 484 21.84 17.75 -6.32
CA ALA A 484 20.43 17.38 -6.40
C ALA A 484 20.25 15.90 -6.79
N TRP A 485 20.98 15.45 -7.81
CA TRP A 485 20.99 14.05 -8.24
C TRP A 485 21.55 13.11 -7.17
N TYR A 486 22.64 13.50 -6.50
CA TYR A 486 23.22 12.75 -5.39
C TYR A 486 22.21 12.55 -4.26
N LEU A 487 21.54 13.62 -3.82
CA LEU A 487 20.52 13.55 -2.78
C LEU A 487 19.34 12.68 -3.19
N ALA A 488 18.96 12.68 -4.47
CA ALA A 488 17.93 11.80 -5.01
C ALA A 488 18.34 10.32 -5.07
N GLY A 489 19.60 9.99 -4.74
CA GLY A 489 20.13 8.62 -4.68
C GLY A 489 20.81 8.15 -5.97
N ALA A 490 21.18 9.06 -6.87
CA ALA A 490 21.93 8.70 -8.08
C ALA A 490 23.36 8.25 -7.77
N ASN A 491 23.84 7.24 -8.50
CA ASN A 491 25.25 6.86 -8.45
C ASN A 491 26.10 7.80 -9.32
N LEU A 492 26.87 8.69 -8.68
CA LEU A 492 27.75 9.64 -9.37
C LEU A 492 28.94 8.99 -10.10
N GLU A 493 29.18 7.69 -9.91
CA GLU A 493 30.21 6.94 -10.63
C GLU A 493 29.68 6.29 -11.92
N GLN A 494 28.39 6.47 -12.24
CA GLN A 494 27.82 5.92 -13.45
C GLN A 494 28.41 6.61 -14.69
N THR A 495 28.93 5.79 -15.61
CA THR A 495 29.58 6.29 -16.82
C THR A 495 28.57 6.82 -17.84
N GLY A 496 28.96 7.86 -18.56
CA GLY A 496 28.27 8.33 -19.76
C GLY A 496 28.42 7.36 -20.94
N TYR A 497 27.82 7.74 -22.07
CA TYR A 497 27.87 6.96 -23.32
C TYR A 497 29.29 6.75 -23.88
N ASP A 498 30.25 7.60 -23.49
CA ASP A 498 31.66 7.54 -23.89
C ASP A 498 32.53 6.73 -22.89
N GLY A 499 31.90 6.11 -21.89
CA GLY A 499 32.57 5.32 -20.86
C GLY A 499 33.28 6.16 -19.78
N ARG A 500 33.16 7.49 -19.81
CA ARG A 500 33.77 8.37 -18.81
C ARG A 500 32.85 8.59 -17.62
N THR A 501 33.45 8.81 -16.45
CA THR A 501 32.69 9.22 -15.25
C THR A 501 32.56 10.74 -15.17
N PRO A 502 31.57 11.27 -14.44
CA PRO A 502 31.45 12.70 -14.15
C PRO A 502 32.75 13.31 -13.58
N LEU A 503 33.47 12.56 -12.74
CA LEU A 503 34.76 12.98 -12.17
C LEU A 503 35.83 13.18 -13.26
N GLN A 504 35.98 12.22 -14.18
CA GLN A 504 36.96 12.33 -15.27
C GLN A 504 36.66 13.51 -16.21
N ILE A 505 35.38 13.84 -16.40
CA ILE A 505 34.98 15.00 -17.19
C ILE A 505 35.30 16.29 -16.45
N ALA A 506 35.02 16.37 -15.15
CA ALA A 506 35.37 17.53 -14.33
C ALA A 506 36.89 17.79 -14.30
N GLU A 507 37.71 16.73 -14.26
CA GLU A 507 39.17 16.82 -14.36
C GLU A 507 39.61 17.37 -15.72
N ALA A 508 38.97 16.92 -16.80
CA ALA A 508 39.29 17.34 -18.15
C ALA A 508 38.88 18.80 -18.45
N THR A 509 37.79 19.27 -17.85
CA THR A 509 37.29 20.65 -18.02
C THR A 509 37.91 21.65 -17.03
N GLY A 510 38.51 21.17 -15.93
CA GLY A 510 39.24 21.99 -14.97
C GLY A 510 38.37 22.72 -13.94
N HIS A 511 37.17 22.23 -13.65
CA HIS A 511 36.26 22.84 -12.68
C HIS A 511 36.64 22.50 -11.24
N VAL A 512 37.46 23.35 -10.60
CA VAL A 512 38.03 23.11 -9.26
C VAL A 512 36.96 22.89 -8.17
N GLU A 513 35.93 23.75 -8.13
CA GLU A 513 34.84 23.64 -7.13
C GLU A 513 34.10 22.30 -7.21
N LEU A 514 33.94 21.79 -8.44
CA LEU A 514 33.30 20.50 -8.68
C LEU A 514 34.18 19.32 -8.25
N LEU A 515 35.49 19.40 -8.47
CA LEU A 515 36.45 18.39 -8.03
C LEU A 515 36.50 18.31 -6.49
N ASP A 516 36.49 19.46 -5.82
CA ASP A 516 36.42 19.52 -4.35
C ASP A 516 35.11 18.90 -3.85
N PHE A 517 33.99 19.21 -4.49
CA PHE A 517 32.70 18.62 -4.14
C PHE A 517 32.67 17.08 -4.32
N LEU A 518 33.10 16.58 -5.48
CA LEU A 518 33.10 15.14 -5.76
C LEU A 518 34.07 14.37 -4.85
N SER A 519 35.24 14.95 -4.55
CA SER A 519 36.20 14.33 -3.62
C SER A 519 35.67 14.24 -2.19
N GLN A 520 34.98 15.28 -1.71
CA GLN A 520 34.32 15.28 -0.39
C GLN A 520 33.20 14.22 -0.30
N LEU A 521 32.40 14.06 -1.36
CA LEU A 521 31.35 13.04 -1.39
C LEU A 521 31.92 11.62 -1.35
N LYS A 522 33.03 11.38 -2.07
CA LYS A 522 33.71 10.07 -2.07
C LYS A 522 34.21 9.70 -0.67
N ILE A 523 34.73 10.66 0.08
CA ILE A 523 35.14 10.45 1.48
C ILE A 523 33.93 10.10 2.36
N LYS A 524 32.81 10.83 2.22
CA LYS A 524 31.57 10.55 2.98
C LYS A 524 31.03 9.14 2.71
N GLN A 525 30.96 8.72 1.45
CA GLN A 525 30.49 7.38 1.09
C GLN A 525 31.35 6.26 1.69
N VAL A 526 32.68 6.43 1.72
CA VAL A 526 33.58 5.46 2.35
C VAL A 526 33.32 5.36 3.86
N MET A 527 33.12 6.49 4.55
CA MET A 527 32.84 6.52 5.99
C MET A 527 31.46 5.92 6.35
N GLU A 528 30.43 6.18 5.54
CA GLU A 528 29.09 5.62 5.73
C GLU A 528 29.06 4.10 5.51
N ASN A 529 29.79 3.61 4.51
CA ASN A 529 29.93 2.18 4.26
C ASN A 529 30.64 1.45 5.41
N GLU A 530 31.68 2.04 6.01
CA GLU A 530 32.33 1.47 7.20
C GLU A 530 31.44 1.44 8.45
N HIS A 531 30.56 2.43 8.63
CA HIS A 531 29.60 2.45 9.75
C HIS A 531 28.43 1.47 9.54
N SER A 532 27.99 1.28 8.30
CA SER A 532 26.98 0.28 7.91
C SER A 532 27.48 -1.15 8.16
N TRP A 533 28.73 -1.46 7.79
CA TRP A 533 29.37 -2.76 8.06
C TRP A 533 29.51 -3.08 9.55
N LYS A 534 29.71 -2.08 10.42
CA LYS A 534 29.75 -2.29 11.87
C LYS A 534 28.37 -2.50 12.49
N LYS A 535 27.30 -1.96 11.91
CA LYS A 535 25.91 -2.17 12.38
C LYS A 535 25.31 -3.51 11.94
N SER A 536 25.79 -4.11 10.85
CA SER A 536 25.31 -5.42 10.39
C SER A 536 25.97 -6.62 11.10
N GLN A 537 26.94 -6.38 12.00
CA GLN A 537 27.61 -7.40 12.81
C GLN A 537 27.07 -7.53 14.26
N PHE A 538 26.02 -6.80 14.64
CA PHE A 538 25.44 -6.85 16.00
C PHE A 538 23.94 -7.13 16.00
#